data_AF-A0A1V2L131-F1
#
_entry.id   AF-A0A1V2L131-F1
#
_cell.length_a   1.000
_cell.length_b   1.000
_cell.length_c   1.000
_cell.angle_alpha   90.00
_cell.angle_beta   90.00
_cell.angle_gamma   90.00
#
_symmetry.space_group_name_H-M   'P 1'
#
loop_
_entity.id
_entity.type
_entity.pdbx_description
1 polymer ?
#
loop_
_entity_poly.entity_id
_entity_poly.type
_entity_poly.pdbx_seq_one_letter_code
_entity_poly.pdbx_strand_id
1 'polypeptide(L)'
;MGNLFIIRFKGIIIMLVSGCFMILFLNNHHANAISSYPHKFRKAITPIEKPLPGNYTSIMARKYITKKSIGDFIAPAKLPAHYEDEILDAFANYSIEQDMKTTDLPSLYNDLRVPRDFIIGNKRLRPEDLSIEGTDVIDFDKMLTKAYHLLLFRDNEDEIKRVWDSLIKAAGGKGRTGLNVADLKRVETELKLGISDTLLLDMVAVGAEGQGVEVTIVDFAYILGKLGYFKE
;
A
#
# COMPACT_ATOMS: atom_id res chain seq x y z
N MET A 1 25.55 16.35 0.55
CA MET A 1 24.40 15.51 0.99
C MET A 1 23.18 15.55 0.05
N GLY A 2 23.03 16.51 -0.88
CA GLY A 2 21.81 16.66 -1.71
C GLY A 2 21.58 15.62 -2.83
N ASN A 3 22.60 15.17 -3.54
CA ASN A 3 22.39 14.31 -4.72
C ASN A 3 21.95 12.87 -4.37
N LEU A 4 22.39 12.33 -3.24
CA LEU A 4 22.07 10.95 -2.83
C LEU A 4 20.60 10.83 -2.35
N PHE A 5 20.07 11.87 -1.71
CA PHE A 5 18.67 11.94 -1.29
C PHE A 5 17.75 12.01 -2.52
N ILE A 6 18.06 12.87 -3.49
CA ILE A 6 17.30 13.04 -4.72
C ILE A 6 17.26 11.75 -5.55
N ILE A 7 18.37 11.00 -5.66
CA ILE A 7 18.41 9.75 -6.44
C ILE A 7 17.57 8.64 -5.79
N ARG A 8 17.67 8.45 -4.46
CA ARG A 8 16.84 7.46 -3.73
C ARG A 8 15.35 7.78 -3.82
N PHE A 9 15.02 9.06 -3.74
CA PHE A 9 13.66 9.56 -3.76
C PHE A 9 13.02 9.45 -5.16
N LYS A 10 13.79 9.71 -6.23
CA LYS A 10 13.38 9.42 -7.61
C LYS A 10 13.06 7.94 -7.83
N GLY A 11 13.88 7.01 -7.31
CA GLY A 11 13.64 5.56 -7.47
C GLY A 11 12.33 5.08 -6.85
N ILE A 12 12.03 5.55 -5.63
CA ILE A 12 10.78 5.24 -4.92
C ILE A 12 9.58 5.81 -5.66
N ILE A 13 9.64 7.07 -6.10
CA ILE A 13 8.50 7.68 -6.78
C ILE A 13 8.32 7.11 -8.18
N ILE A 14 9.40 6.82 -8.91
CA ILE A 14 9.30 6.08 -10.17
C ILE A 14 8.70 4.70 -9.92
N MET A 15 8.99 4.02 -8.81
CA MET A 15 8.35 2.75 -8.45
C MET A 15 6.87 2.92 -8.10
N LEU A 16 6.49 3.98 -7.39
CA LEU A 16 5.08 4.26 -7.07
C LEU A 16 4.29 4.69 -8.31
N VAL A 17 4.91 5.47 -9.18
CA VAL A 17 4.36 5.86 -10.49
C VAL A 17 4.22 4.62 -11.36
N SER A 18 5.27 3.80 -11.48
CA SER A 18 5.25 2.57 -12.26
C SER A 18 4.31 1.52 -11.65
N GLY A 19 4.20 1.49 -10.33
CA GLY A 19 3.37 0.58 -9.56
C GLY A 19 1.90 0.92 -9.63
N CYS A 20 1.52 2.18 -9.39
CA CYS A 20 0.18 2.69 -9.66
C CYS A 20 -0.17 2.55 -11.14
N PHE A 21 0.78 2.77 -12.06
CA PHE A 21 0.60 2.53 -13.50
C PHE A 21 0.38 1.05 -13.81
N MET A 22 1.08 0.13 -13.14
CA MET A 22 0.93 -1.30 -13.32
C MET A 22 -0.38 -1.81 -12.71
N ILE A 23 -0.79 -1.27 -11.56
CA ILE A 23 -2.10 -1.53 -10.95
C ILE A 23 -3.21 -1.00 -11.86
N LEU A 24 -3.07 0.22 -12.41
CA LEU A 24 -3.95 0.77 -13.45
C LEU A 24 -4.02 -0.16 -14.67
N PHE A 25 -2.87 -0.60 -15.17
CA PHE A 25 -2.77 -1.46 -16.34
C PHE A 25 -3.41 -2.83 -16.13
N LEU A 26 -3.30 -3.40 -14.92
CA LEU A 26 -3.83 -4.72 -14.59
C LEU A 26 -5.30 -4.69 -14.15
N ASN A 27 -5.79 -3.56 -13.65
CA ASN A 27 -7.18 -3.36 -13.23
C ASN A 27 -8.08 -2.72 -14.32
N ASN A 28 -7.53 -2.17 -15.41
CA ASN A 28 -8.35 -1.57 -16.45
C ASN A 28 -9.02 -2.63 -17.34
N HIS A 29 -10.36 -2.61 -17.35
CA HIS A 29 -11.21 -3.21 -18.37
C HIS A 29 -11.19 -2.44 -19.72
N HIS A 30 -10.32 -1.43 -19.89
CA HIS A 30 -10.12 -0.71 -21.14
C HIS A 30 -8.77 -1.04 -21.78
N ALA A 31 -8.74 -2.14 -22.53
CA ALA A 31 -7.58 -2.69 -23.23
C ALA A 31 -7.06 -1.86 -24.45
N ASN A 32 -7.56 -0.64 -24.68
CA ASN A 32 -7.34 0.06 -25.97
C ASN A 32 -6.33 1.23 -25.96
N ALA A 33 -5.49 1.38 -24.94
CA ALA A 33 -4.51 2.49 -24.90
C ALA A 33 -3.03 2.05 -25.04
N ILE A 34 -2.73 0.79 -25.36
CA ILE A 34 -1.32 0.32 -25.44
C ILE A 34 -0.53 0.94 -26.63
N SER A 35 -1.24 1.41 -27.67
CA SER A 35 -0.64 2.00 -28.87
C SER A 35 -0.37 3.51 -28.76
N SER A 36 -0.91 4.20 -27.76
CA SER A 36 -0.79 5.67 -27.64
C SER A 36 0.37 6.11 -26.73
N TYR A 37 1.05 5.20 -26.02
CA TYR A 37 2.11 5.58 -25.08
C TYR A 37 3.52 5.60 -25.71
N PRO A 38 4.35 6.61 -25.39
CA PRO A 38 5.71 6.75 -25.93
C PRO A 38 6.61 5.55 -25.64
N HIS A 39 7.39 5.12 -26.63
CA HIS A 39 8.29 3.94 -26.59
C HIS A 39 9.23 3.89 -25.37
N LYS A 40 9.56 5.03 -24.75
CA LYS A 40 10.41 5.15 -23.56
C LYS A 40 9.82 4.49 -22.29
N PHE A 41 8.50 4.33 -22.19
CA PHE A 41 7.86 3.69 -21.04
C PHE A 41 7.88 2.15 -21.11
N ARG A 42 7.98 1.57 -22.32
CA ARG A 42 8.17 0.11 -22.49
C ARG A 42 9.51 -0.39 -21.93
N LYS A 43 10.51 0.48 -21.85
CA LYS A 43 11.84 0.18 -21.27
C LYS A 43 11.91 0.39 -19.74
N ALA A 44 10.92 1.01 -19.12
CA ALA A 44 10.86 1.14 -17.65
C ALA A 44 10.28 -0.12 -16.97
N ILE A 45 9.80 -1.08 -17.78
CA ILE A 45 9.17 -2.34 -17.36
C ILE A 45 10.21 -3.48 -17.28
N THR A 46 11.42 -3.28 -17.79
CA THR A 46 12.55 -4.17 -17.49
C THR A 46 13.09 -3.85 -16.08
N PRO A 47 13.54 -4.87 -15.31
CA PRO A 47 14.28 -4.63 -14.08
C PRO A 47 15.38 -3.61 -14.37
N ILE A 48 15.67 -2.72 -13.43
CA ILE A 48 16.81 -1.80 -13.56
C ILE A 48 18.08 -2.69 -13.60
N GLU A 49 18.51 -3.11 -14.79
CA GLU A 49 19.61 -4.06 -15.02
C GLU A 49 20.99 -3.45 -14.69
N LYS A 50 21.05 -2.16 -14.37
CA LYS A 50 22.29 -1.52 -13.93
C LYS A 50 22.18 -1.05 -12.49
N PRO A 51 22.99 -1.61 -11.57
CA PRO A 51 23.09 -1.06 -10.23
C PRO A 51 23.51 0.41 -10.35
N LEU A 52 22.73 1.30 -9.73
CA LEU A 52 23.13 2.69 -9.60
C LEU A 52 24.49 2.74 -8.87
N PRO A 53 25.42 3.62 -9.26
CA PRO A 53 26.77 3.67 -8.67
C PRO A 53 26.72 4.13 -7.21
N GLY A 54 26.97 3.19 -6.29
CA GLY A 54 26.95 3.37 -4.83
C GLY A 54 26.45 2.11 -4.11
N ASN A 55 26.84 1.93 -2.85
CA ASN A 55 26.30 0.88 -1.98
C ASN A 55 24.82 1.19 -1.66
N TYR A 56 23.93 0.88 -2.59
CA TYR A 56 22.48 1.01 -2.42
C TYR A 56 21.89 -0.35 -2.07
N THR A 57 21.20 -0.43 -0.95
CA THR A 57 20.17 -1.46 -0.76
C THR A 57 19.10 -1.20 -1.83
N SER A 58 19.09 -2.06 -2.83
CA SER A 58 18.13 -2.07 -3.93
C SER A 58 16.70 -1.99 -3.39
N ILE A 59 16.06 -0.82 -3.54
CA ILE A 59 14.60 -0.67 -3.46
C ILE A 59 14.08 -1.22 -4.80
N MET A 60 14.10 -2.54 -4.98
CA MET A 60 13.44 -3.20 -6.10
C MET A 60 12.26 -4.00 -5.56
N ALA A 61 11.19 -4.07 -6.34
CA ALA A 61 10.14 -5.06 -6.12
C ALA A 61 10.82 -6.44 -5.97
N ARG A 62 10.59 -7.11 -4.84
CA ARG A 62 11.26 -8.37 -4.52
C ARG A 62 10.77 -9.51 -5.41
N LYS A 63 9.63 -9.30 -6.07
CA LYS A 63 8.96 -10.23 -6.99
C LYS A 63 8.49 -9.45 -8.22
N TYR A 64 8.41 -10.11 -9.37
CA TYR A 64 7.76 -9.54 -10.55
C TYR A 64 6.29 -9.25 -10.23
N ILE A 65 5.87 -8.01 -10.47
CA ILE A 65 4.48 -7.60 -10.23
C ILE A 65 3.63 -8.12 -11.39
N THR A 66 2.65 -8.94 -11.07
CA THR A 66 1.72 -9.58 -12.01
C THR A 66 0.30 -9.45 -11.48
N LYS A 67 -0.71 -9.64 -12.33
CA LYS A 67 -2.11 -9.71 -11.86
C LYS A 67 -2.27 -10.76 -10.76
N LYS A 68 -1.56 -11.88 -10.92
CA LYS A 68 -1.50 -12.94 -9.92
C LYS A 68 -0.90 -12.46 -8.60
N SER A 69 0.29 -11.85 -8.59
CA SER A 69 0.92 -11.40 -7.34
C SER A 69 0.12 -10.32 -6.61
N ILE A 70 -0.57 -9.44 -7.36
CA ILE A 70 -1.51 -8.47 -6.79
C ILE A 70 -2.71 -9.19 -6.17
N GLY A 71 -3.27 -10.18 -6.87
CA GLY A 71 -4.35 -11.03 -6.37
C GLY A 71 -3.96 -11.80 -5.11
N ASP A 72 -2.77 -12.41 -5.11
CA ASP A 72 -2.20 -13.14 -3.99
C ASP A 72 -2.00 -12.24 -2.76
N PHE A 73 -1.70 -10.95 -2.95
CA PHE A 73 -1.68 -9.99 -1.84
C PHE A 73 -3.10 -9.63 -1.35
N ILE A 74 -4.03 -9.36 -2.26
CA ILE A 74 -5.39 -8.90 -1.90
C ILE A 74 -6.19 -10.00 -1.20
N ALA A 75 -6.09 -11.23 -1.69
CA ALA A 75 -6.82 -12.40 -1.22
C ALA A 75 -5.88 -13.63 -1.30
N PRO A 76 -4.94 -13.75 -0.34
CA PRO A 76 -4.01 -14.86 -0.33
C PRO A 76 -4.76 -16.19 -0.19
N ALA A 77 -4.43 -17.17 -1.04
CA ALA A 77 -5.00 -18.51 -0.93
C ALA A 77 -4.61 -19.22 0.38
N LYS A 78 -3.46 -18.84 0.96
CA LYS A 78 -2.97 -19.30 2.25
C LYS A 78 -2.12 -18.22 2.90
N LEU A 79 -2.33 -17.96 4.18
CA LEU A 79 -1.53 -17.03 4.96
C LEU A 79 -0.23 -17.71 5.44
N PRO A 80 0.86 -16.95 5.65
CA PRO A 80 2.02 -17.49 6.37
C PRO A 80 1.60 -17.91 7.78
N ALA A 81 1.99 -19.13 8.18
CA ALA A 81 1.50 -19.77 9.41
C ALA A 81 1.67 -18.90 10.65
N HIS A 82 2.81 -18.23 10.82
CA HIS A 82 3.06 -17.39 12.00
C HIS A 82 2.08 -16.21 12.12
N TYR A 83 1.64 -15.63 11.00
CA TYR A 83 0.61 -14.59 11.02
C TYR A 83 -0.76 -15.16 11.31
N GLU A 84 -1.09 -16.30 10.69
CA GLU A 84 -2.35 -17.00 10.92
C GLU A 84 -2.50 -17.41 12.39
N ASP A 85 -1.46 -18.02 12.97
CA ASP A 85 -1.39 -18.44 14.38
C ASP A 85 -1.54 -17.24 15.32
N GLU A 86 -0.83 -16.13 15.07
CA GLU A 86 -0.94 -14.92 15.89
C GLU A 86 -2.36 -14.32 15.86
N ILE A 87 -3.01 -14.31 14.69
CA ILE A 87 -4.39 -13.83 14.55
C ILE A 87 -5.37 -14.75 15.25
N LEU A 88 -5.20 -16.07 15.10
CA LEU A 88 -6.04 -17.09 15.75
C LEU A 88 -5.95 -17.02 17.27
N ASP A 89 -4.73 -16.93 17.81
CA ASP A 89 -4.49 -16.82 19.24
C ASP A 89 -5.13 -15.54 19.81
N ALA A 90 -5.01 -14.41 19.11
CA ALA A 90 -5.64 -13.17 19.52
C ALA A 90 -7.17 -13.25 19.43
N PHE A 91 -7.72 -13.77 18.32
CA PHE A 91 -9.16 -13.92 18.12
C PHE A 91 -9.82 -14.87 19.12
N ALA A 92 -9.13 -15.96 19.46
CA ALA A 92 -9.61 -16.94 20.41
C ALA A 92 -9.93 -16.30 21.76
N ASN A 93 -9.11 -15.35 22.25
CA ASN A 93 -9.34 -14.65 23.52
C ASN A 93 -10.68 -13.90 23.60
N TYR A 94 -11.23 -13.51 22.45
CA TYR A 94 -12.53 -12.81 22.35
C TYR A 94 -13.69 -13.75 22.02
N SER A 95 -13.39 -15.04 21.79
CA SER A 95 -14.34 -16.05 21.30
C SER A 95 -14.51 -17.26 22.22
N ILE A 96 -13.97 -17.23 23.45
CA ILE A 96 -14.06 -18.35 24.41
C ILE A 96 -15.48 -18.50 24.97
N GLU A 97 -16.05 -17.42 25.49
CA GLU A 97 -17.34 -17.44 26.22
C GLU A 97 -18.52 -16.97 25.37
N GLN A 98 -18.25 -16.16 24.33
CA GLN A 98 -19.22 -15.55 23.44
C GLN A 98 -18.58 -15.35 22.06
N ASP A 99 -19.38 -15.13 21.02
CA ASP A 99 -18.83 -14.74 19.72
C ASP A 99 -18.20 -13.34 19.80
N MET A 100 -17.05 -13.15 19.16
CA MET A 100 -16.40 -11.85 19.07
C MET A 100 -17.30 -10.83 18.37
N LYS A 101 -17.39 -9.62 18.92
CA LYS A 101 -18.20 -8.53 18.37
C LYS A 101 -17.35 -7.44 17.73
N THR A 102 -17.98 -6.64 16.87
CA THR A 102 -17.38 -5.44 16.28
C THR A 102 -16.85 -4.43 17.31
N THR A 103 -17.44 -4.39 18.51
CA THR A 103 -16.96 -3.57 19.63
C THR A 103 -15.62 -4.01 20.19
N ASP A 104 -15.21 -5.27 19.94
CA ASP A 104 -13.97 -5.86 20.45
C ASP A 104 -12.78 -5.59 19.51
N LEU A 105 -13.03 -5.16 18.27
CA LEU A 105 -11.99 -4.89 17.26
C LEU A 105 -10.88 -3.94 17.75
N PRO A 106 -11.16 -2.82 18.45
CA PRO A 106 -10.11 -1.96 18.96
C PRO A 106 -9.16 -2.67 19.92
N SER A 107 -9.69 -3.54 20.79
CA SER A 107 -8.90 -4.32 21.74
C SER A 107 -8.10 -5.41 21.03
N LEU A 108 -8.70 -6.12 20.07
CA LEU A 108 -7.99 -7.08 19.22
C LEU A 108 -6.79 -6.43 18.52
N TYR A 109 -6.97 -5.26 17.90
CA TYR A 109 -5.86 -4.58 17.22
C TYR A 109 -4.76 -4.11 18.17
N ASN A 110 -5.12 -3.78 19.41
CA ASN A 110 -4.17 -3.45 20.46
C ASN A 110 -3.36 -4.69 20.90
N ASP A 111 -4.01 -5.85 21.05
CA ASP A 111 -3.36 -7.11 21.40
C ASP A 111 -2.41 -7.58 20.29
N LEU A 112 -2.83 -7.42 19.03
CA LEU A 112 -2.00 -7.62 17.84
C LEU A 112 -0.92 -6.54 17.67
N ARG A 113 -0.87 -5.54 18.56
CA ARG A 113 0.11 -4.43 18.56
C ARG A 113 0.16 -3.68 17.24
N VAL A 114 -0.99 -3.52 16.59
CA VAL A 114 -1.08 -2.80 15.33
C VAL A 114 -0.95 -1.29 15.59
N PRO A 115 -0.03 -0.58 14.90
CA PRO A 115 0.09 0.87 15.04
C PRO A 115 -1.21 1.60 14.67
N ARG A 116 -1.56 2.61 15.48
CA ARG A 116 -2.81 3.38 15.30
C ARG A 116 -2.95 4.03 13.92
N ASP A 117 -1.83 4.40 13.31
CA ASP A 117 -1.78 5.02 11.97
C ASP A 117 -2.33 4.09 10.87
N PHE A 118 -2.35 2.77 11.10
CA PHE A 118 -2.91 1.79 10.16
C PHE A 118 -4.37 1.42 10.45
N ILE A 119 -4.93 1.88 11.57
CA ILE A 119 -6.30 1.59 12.02
C ILE A 119 -7.20 2.79 11.79
N ILE A 120 -6.77 3.97 12.25
CA ILE A 120 -7.61 5.18 12.23
C ILE A 120 -7.86 5.63 10.80
N GLY A 121 -9.12 5.79 10.43
CA GLY A 121 -9.51 6.20 9.07
C GLY A 121 -9.30 5.11 8.01
N ASN A 122 -8.94 3.88 8.41
CA ASN A 122 -8.79 2.78 7.48
C ASN A 122 -10.16 2.28 7.02
N LYS A 123 -10.58 2.77 5.86
CA LYS A 123 -11.84 2.40 5.17
C LYS A 123 -12.01 0.91 4.88
N ARG A 124 -10.97 0.08 5.04
CA ARG A 124 -11.02 -1.38 4.84
C ARG A 124 -11.32 -2.14 6.13
N LEU A 125 -11.44 -1.45 7.26
CA LEU A 125 -11.76 -2.01 8.58
C LEU A 125 -13.14 -1.56 9.07
N ARG A 126 -14.04 -1.20 8.15
CA ARG A 126 -15.40 -0.82 8.54
C ARG A 126 -16.08 -2.03 9.18
N PRO A 127 -16.73 -1.88 10.36
CA PRO A 127 -17.36 -2.99 11.06
C PRO A 127 -18.28 -3.84 10.17
N GLU A 128 -19.07 -3.20 9.31
CA GLU A 128 -19.98 -3.86 8.38
C GLU A 128 -19.30 -4.72 7.31
N ASP A 129 -18.04 -4.46 6.99
CA ASP A 129 -17.25 -5.26 6.05
C ASP A 129 -16.58 -6.47 6.74
N LEU A 130 -16.59 -6.49 8.08
CA LEU A 130 -15.92 -7.50 8.92
C LEU A 130 -16.91 -8.40 9.68
N SER A 131 -18.19 -8.01 9.76
CA SER A 131 -19.20 -8.77 10.48
C SER A 131 -20.03 -9.67 9.56
N ILE A 132 -20.73 -10.64 10.16
CA ILE A 132 -21.79 -11.40 9.49
C ILE A 132 -22.94 -10.45 9.17
N GLU A 133 -23.51 -10.56 7.97
CA GLU A 133 -24.53 -9.65 7.47
C GLU A 133 -25.73 -9.57 8.43
N GLY A 134 -26.12 -8.34 8.79
CA GLY A 134 -27.22 -8.08 9.72
C GLY A 134 -26.89 -8.31 11.20
N THR A 135 -25.62 -8.56 11.56
CA THR A 135 -25.18 -8.78 12.95
C THR A 135 -23.98 -7.92 13.32
N ASP A 136 -23.69 -7.85 14.62
CA ASP A 136 -22.47 -7.28 15.20
C ASP A 136 -21.36 -8.32 15.43
N VAL A 137 -21.58 -9.57 15.03
CA VAL A 137 -20.65 -10.70 15.22
C VAL A 137 -19.60 -10.70 14.12
N ILE A 138 -18.32 -10.83 14.49
CA ILE A 138 -17.20 -10.87 13.55
C ILE A 138 -17.25 -12.15 12.72
N ASP A 139 -17.16 -11.98 11.40
CA ASP A 139 -16.88 -13.05 10.46
C ASP A 139 -15.36 -13.23 10.39
N PHE A 140 -14.87 -14.35 10.92
CA PHE A 140 -13.45 -14.63 11.02
C PHE A 140 -12.77 -14.61 9.65
N ASP A 141 -13.39 -15.17 8.61
CA ASP A 141 -12.79 -15.22 7.27
C ASP A 141 -12.65 -13.83 6.65
N LYS A 142 -13.66 -12.95 6.86
CA LYS A 142 -13.58 -11.55 6.42
C LYS A 142 -12.50 -10.77 7.16
N MET A 143 -12.36 -11.02 8.46
CA MET A 143 -11.39 -10.34 9.32
C MET A 143 -9.95 -10.82 9.09
N LEU A 144 -9.74 -12.12 8.91
CA LEU A 144 -8.43 -12.78 8.83
C LEU A 144 -7.50 -12.11 7.80
N THR A 145 -8.00 -11.87 6.58
CA THR A 145 -7.20 -11.22 5.54
C THR A 145 -6.84 -9.78 5.91
N LYS A 146 -7.74 -9.05 6.57
CA LYS A 146 -7.48 -7.67 6.98
C LYS A 146 -6.49 -7.59 8.15
N ALA A 147 -6.64 -8.46 9.14
CA ALA A 147 -5.69 -8.59 10.24
C ALA A 147 -4.30 -8.97 9.71
N TYR A 148 -4.20 -9.88 8.75
CA TYR A 148 -2.95 -10.20 8.09
C TYR A 148 -2.28 -8.97 7.44
N HIS A 149 -3.03 -8.16 6.68
CA HIS A 149 -2.48 -6.92 6.13
C HIS A 149 -1.99 -5.97 7.21
N LEU A 150 -2.71 -5.85 8.33
CA LEU A 150 -2.30 -5.02 9.46
C LEU A 150 -1.02 -5.53 10.14
N LEU A 151 -0.87 -6.84 10.32
CA LEU A 151 0.35 -7.44 10.86
C LEU A 151 1.53 -7.23 9.91
N LEU A 152 1.30 -7.36 8.60
CA LEU A 152 2.33 -7.09 7.60
C LEU A 152 2.76 -5.61 7.63
N PHE A 153 1.83 -4.68 7.83
CA PHE A 153 2.14 -3.26 7.97
C PHE A 153 2.87 -2.95 9.27
N ARG A 154 2.48 -3.58 10.38
CA ARG A 154 3.16 -3.49 11.68
C ARG A 154 4.62 -3.90 11.54
N ASP A 155 4.87 -5.06 10.95
CA ASP A 155 6.22 -5.62 10.84
C ASP A 155 7.11 -4.83 9.87
N ASN A 156 6.50 -4.05 8.98
CA ASN A 156 7.18 -3.20 8.01
C ASN A 156 7.00 -1.70 8.31
N GLU A 157 6.58 -1.33 9.53
CA GLU A 157 6.16 0.03 9.90
C GLU A 157 7.27 1.06 9.62
N ASP A 158 8.48 0.81 10.10
CA ASP A 158 9.62 1.71 9.94
C ASP A 158 9.91 2.03 8.48
N GLU A 159 9.79 1.02 7.62
CA GLU A 159 10.05 1.13 6.20
C GLU A 159 8.92 1.90 5.49
N ILE A 160 7.66 1.61 5.82
CA ILE A 160 6.49 2.34 5.33
C ILE A 160 6.60 3.82 5.71
N LYS A 161 6.81 4.11 7.01
CA LYS A 161 6.88 5.47 7.55
C LYS A 161 8.05 6.25 6.99
N ARG A 162 9.24 5.65 6.90
CA ARG A 162 10.42 6.30 6.31
C ARG A 162 10.16 6.77 4.88
N VAL A 163 9.48 5.95 4.07
CA VAL A 163 9.17 6.30 2.69
C VAL A 163 8.04 7.34 2.64
N TRP A 164 6.97 7.12 3.41
CA TRP A 164 5.84 8.04 3.53
C TRP A 164 6.27 9.44 3.95
N ASP A 165 7.07 9.57 5.00
CA ASP A 165 7.58 10.84 5.51
C ASP A 165 8.43 11.57 4.47
N SER A 166 9.16 10.83 3.64
CA SER A 166 9.91 11.41 2.54
C SER A 166 8.97 12.03 1.50
N LEU A 167 7.86 11.36 1.17
CA LEU A 167 6.82 11.88 0.26
C LEU A 167 6.15 13.13 0.83
N ILE A 168 5.76 13.08 2.09
CA ILE A 168 5.14 14.22 2.80
C ILE A 168 6.11 15.41 2.86
N LYS A 169 7.40 15.16 3.07
CA LYS A 169 8.41 16.21 3.09
C LYS A 169 8.52 16.92 1.74
N ALA A 170 8.57 16.17 0.63
CA ALA A 170 8.62 16.74 -0.71
C ALA A 170 7.31 17.43 -1.13
N ALA A 171 6.17 16.97 -0.60
CA ALA A 171 4.88 17.65 -0.78
C ALA A 171 4.78 19.01 -0.06
N GLY A 172 5.75 19.35 0.79
CA GLY A 172 5.83 20.62 1.51
C GLY A 172 5.72 20.51 3.03
N GLY A 173 6.02 19.37 3.65
CA GLY A 173 6.28 19.27 5.09
C GLY A 173 5.09 18.99 6.01
N LYS A 174 5.38 19.02 7.33
CA LYS A 174 4.67 18.35 8.44
C LYS A 174 3.17 18.69 8.59
N GLY A 175 2.41 17.71 9.08
CA GLY A 175 0.99 17.83 9.46
C GLY A 175 -0.01 17.27 8.45
N ARG A 176 0.47 16.77 7.31
CA ARG A 176 -0.37 16.14 6.27
C ARG A 176 -0.69 14.69 6.64
N THR A 177 -1.95 14.32 6.55
CA THR A 177 -2.47 12.95 6.74
C THR A 177 -2.62 12.19 5.41
N GLY A 178 -2.60 12.91 4.28
CA GLY A 178 -2.70 12.36 2.95
C GLY A 178 -2.00 13.21 1.89
N LEU A 179 -1.91 12.67 0.66
CA LEU A 179 -1.34 13.30 -0.52
C LEU A 179 -2.41 13.40 -1.61
N ASN A 180 -2.77 14.63 -1.98
CA ASN A 180 -3.67 14.89 -3.11
C ASN A 180 -2.88 15.20 -4.39
N VAL A 181 -3.60 15.51 -5.47
CA VAL A 181 -3.01 15.80 -6.79
C VAL A 181 -2.08 17.01 -6.76
N ALA A 182 -2.42 18.05 -6.02
CA ALA A 182 -1.60 19.25 -5.90
C ALA A 182 -0.28 18.95 -5.17
N ASP A 183 -0.33 18.07 -4.15
CA ASP A 183 0.86 17.59 -3.45
C ASP A 183 1.73 16.72 -4.36
N LEU A 184 1.14 15.78 -5.10
CA LEU A 184 1.89 14.97 -6.08
C LEU A 184 2.52 15.82 -7.19
N LYS A 185 1.86 16.90 -7.61
CA LYS A 185 2.40 17.85 -8.59
C LYS A 185 3.63 18.59 -8.05
N ARG A 186 3.65 18.97 -6.78
CA ARG A 186 4.84 19.54 -6.14
C ARG A 186 6.00 18.53 -6.14
N VAL A 187 5.71 17.29 -5.74
CA VAL A 187 6.70 16.20 -5.72
C VAL A 187 7.25 15.93 -7.13
N GLU A 188 6.39 15.89 -8.15
CA GLU A 188 6.78 15.76 -9.55
C GLU A 188 7.74 16.90 -9.97
N THR A 189 7.37 18.15 -9.66
CA THR A 189 8.14 19.33 -10.05
C THR A 189 9.49 19.39 -9.36
N GLU A 190 9.55 19.07 -8.06
CA GLU A 190 10.80 19.01 -7.30
C GLU A 190 11.77 17.98 -7.90
N LEU A 191 11.24 16.87 -8.42
CA LEU A 191 12.03 15.76 -8.93
C LEU A 191 12.22 15.75 -10.43
N LYS A 192 11.51 16.60 -11.17
CA LYS A 192 11.56 16.71 -12.63
C LYS A 192 11.33 15.35 -13.29
N LEU A 193 10.22 14.70 -12.93
CA LEU A 193 9.89 13.36 -13.43
C LEU A 193 9.24 13.38 -14.82
N GLY A 194 8.64 14.50 -15.22
CA GLY A 194 7.98 14.65 -16.52
C GLY A 194 6.66 13.89 -16.59
N ILE A 195 5.93 13.83 -15.47
CA ILE A 195 4.63 13.16 -15.35
C ILE A 195 3.53 14.19 -15.64
N SER A 196 2.55 13.82 -16.46
CA SER A 196 1.44 14.72 -16.80
C SER A 196 0.43 14.86 -15.67
N ASP A 197 -0.26 16.00 -15.61
CA ASP A 197 -1.33 16.25 -14.63
C ASP A 197 -2.43 15.17 -14.67
N THR A 198 -2.81 14.70 -15.86
CA THR A 198 -3.76 13.59 -16.03
C THR A 198 -3.27 12.30 -15.36
N LEU A 199 -1.99 11.97 -15.50
CA LEU A 199 -1.43 10.77 -14.89
C LEU A 199 -1.32 10.92 -13.37
N LEU A 200 -1.04 12.12 -12.86
CA LEU A 200 -1.08 12.39 -11.41
C LEU A 200 -2.49 12.22 -10.83
N LEU A 201 -3.53 12.64 -11.57
CA LEU A 201 -4.94 12.41 -11.21
C LEU A 201 -5.26 10.92 -11.13
N ASP A 202 -4.90 10.17 -12.17
CA ASP A 202 -5.11 8.72 -12.21
C ASP A 202 -4.39 8.01 -11.05
N MET A 203 -3.18 8.45 -10.71
CA MET A 203 -2.42 7.91 -9.58
C MET A 203 -3.11 8.12 -8.23
N VAL A 204 -3.68 9.30 -7.98
CA VAL A 204 -4.45 9.56 -6.75
C VAL A 204 -5.71 8.71 -6.74
N ALA A 205 -6.45 8.67 -7.85
CA ALA A 205 -7.65 7.86 -7.96
C ALA A 205 -7.38 6.38 -7.68
N VAL A 206 -6.28 5.83 -8.20
CA VAL A 206 -5.92 4.41 -7.98
C VAL A 206 -5.39 4.17 -6.57
N GLY A 207 -4.54 5.06 -6.07
CA GLY A 207 -4.02 4.94 -4.71
C GLY A 207 -5.12 4.99 -3.68
N ALA A 208 -6.06 5.91 -3.84
CA ALA A 208 -7.25 6.04 -2.99
C ALA A 208 -8.37 5.05 -3.36
N GLU A 209 -8.13 4.07 -4.23
CA GLU A 209 -9.11 3.08 -4.72
C GLU A 209 -10.46 3.70 -5.16
N GLY A 210 -10.42 4.90 -5.74
CA GLY A 210 -11.58 5.64 -6.22
C GLY A 210 -12.50 6.21 -5.13
N GLN A 211 -12.15 6.02 -3.86
CA GLN A 211 -13.00 6.38 -2.71
C GLN A 211 -12.54 7.67 -2.00
N GLY A 212 -11.50 8.32 -2.49
CA GLY A 212 -10.94 9.52 -1.87
C GLY A 212 -10.24 10.45 -2.85
N VAL A 213 -10.02 11.69 -2.41
CA VAL A 213 -9.28 12.73 -3.15
C VAL A 213 -7.82 12.83 -2.73
N GLU A 214 -7.41 12.00 -1.78
CA GLU A 214 -6.05 11.91 -1.25
C GLU A 214 -5.68 10.44 -0.99
N VAL A 215 -4.39 10.16 -1.12
CA VAL A 215 -3.78 8.89 -0.73
C VAL A 215 -3.33 9.02 0.72
N THR A 216 -3.77 8.12 1.60
CA THR A 216 -3.32 8.08 3.01
C THR A 216 -2.09 7.18 3.19
N ILE A 217 -1.46 7.18 4.38
CA ILE A 217 -0.39 6.22 4.70
C ILE A 217 -0.87 4.76 4.61
N VAL A 218 -2.16 4.52 4.91
CA VAL A 218 -2.77 3.19 4.79
C VAL A 218 -2.84 2.79 3.33
N ASP A 219 -3.41 3.64 2.48
CA ASP A 219 -3.47 3.40 1.04
C ASP A 219 -2.08 3.17 0.45
N PHE A 220 -1.11 3.97 0.90
CA PHE A 220 0.29 3.81 0.55
C PHE A 220 0.85 2.45 0.96
N ALA A 221 0.59 1.97 2.18
CA ALA A 221 1.00 0.63 2.62
C ALA A 221 0.38 -0.47 1.75
N TYR A 222 -0.90 -0.35 1.38
CA TYR A 222 -1.55 -1.28 0.43
C TYR A 222 -0.90 -1.25 -0.95
N ILE A 223 -0.50 -0.09 -1.46
CA ILE A 223 0.26 0.00 -2.71
C ILE A 223 1.59 -0.75 -2.58
N LEU A 224 2.37 -0.49 -1.52
CA LEU A 224 3.64 -1.19 -1.29
C LEU A 224 3.47 -2.72 -1.21
N GLY A 225 2.40 -3.19 -0.57
CA GLY A 225 2.06 -4.61 -0.51
C GLY A 225 1.76 -5.22 -1.88
N LYS A 226 0.91 -4.56 -2.68
CA LYS A 226 0.63 -4.97 -4.07
C LYS A 226 1.88 -4.99 -4.96
N LEU A 227 2.88 -4.16 -4.64
CA LEU A 227 4.17 -4.11 -5.32
C LEU A 227 5.19 -5.15 -4.81
N GLY A 228 4.82 -5.97 -3.81
CA GLY A 228 5.69 -7.01 -3.25
C GLY A 228 6.90 -6.43 -2.52
N TYR A 229 6.72 -5.29 -1.84
CA TYR A 229 7.81 -4.58 -1.19
C TYR A 229 8.14 -5.10 0.21
N PHE A 230 7.15 -5.65 0.91
CA PHE A 230 7.28 -6.10 2.28
C PHE A 230 8.16 -7.34 2.43
N LYS A 231 8.77 -7.45 3.60
CA LYS A 231 9.41 -8.69 4.05
C LYS A 231 8.32 -9.50 4.77
N GLU A 232 8.15 -10.73 4.32
CA GLU A 232 7.42 -11.80 5.02
C GLU A 232 8.41 -12.59 5.88
#